data_AF-L7VGR3-F1
#
_entry.id   AF-L7VGR3-F1
#
_cell.length_a   1.000
_cell.length_b   1.000
_cell.length_c   1.000
_cell.angle_alpha   90.00
_cell.angle_beta   90.00
_cell.angle_gamma   90.00
#
_symmetry.space_group_name_H-M   'P 1'
#
loop_
_entity.id
_entity.type
_entity.pdbx_description
1 polymer ?
#
loop_
_entity_poly.entity_id
_entity_poly.type
_entity_poly.pdbx_seq_one_letter_code
_entity_poly.pdbx_strand_id
1 'polypeptide(L)'
;MESLYILLAWVVGIILVLFCGKALKVPFKLALKLLFNSLLGGMVIIVINFFGQFINFHISLNFFSALIVGTLGLPGVILLIILKFML
;
A
#
# COMPACT_ATOMS: atom_id res chain seq x y z
N MET A 1 19.76 25.19 -38.99
CA MET A 1 19.60 25.62 -37.58
C MET A 1 18.34 24.98 -36.98
N GLU A 2 17.17 25.12 -37.60
CA GLU A 2 15.89 24.57 -37.09
C GLU A 2 15.87 23.03 -36.97
N SER A 3 16.44 22.33 -37.94
CA SER A 3 16.59 20.86 -37.90
C SER A 3 17.41 20.35 -36.71
N LEU A 4 18.37 21.15 -36.21
CA LEU A 4 19.17 20.81 -35.04
C LEU A 4 18.33 20.88 -33.76
N TYR A 5 17.49 21.90 -33.62
CA TYR A 5 16.59 22.05 -32.47
C TYR A 5 15.55 20.92 -32.41
N ILE A 6 15.00 20.51 -33.55
CA ILE A 6 14.05 19.38 -33.63
C ILE A 6 14.72 18.09 -33.15
N LEU A 7 15.95 17.83 -33.62
CA LEU A 7 16.70 16.63 -33.27
C LEU A 7 17.05 16.61 -31.76
N LEU A 8 17.44 17.76 -31.21
CA LEU A 8 17.77 17.91 -29.79
C LEU A 8 16.53 17.76 -28.90
N ALA A 9 15.38 18.32 -29.30
CA ALA A 9 14.10 18.12 -28.62
C ALA A 9 13.67 16.66 -28.61
N TRP A 10 13.91 15.91 -29.70
CA TRP A 10 13.60 14.49 -29.80
C TRP A 10 14.45 13.66 -28.82
N VAL A 11 15.76 13.91 -28.78
CA VAL A 11 16.70 13.24 -27.86
C VAL A 11 16.32 13.54 -26.40
N VAL A 12 16.05 14.80 -26.06
CA VAL A 12 15.64 15.20 -24.71
C VAL A 12 14.30 14.55 -24.34
N GLY A 13 13.32 14.54 -25.25
CA GLY A 13 12.02 13.91 -25.03
C GLY A 13 12.14 12.42 -24.70
N ILE A 14 12.96 11.69 -25.46
CA ILE A 14 13.21 10.26 -25.20
C ILE A 14 13.86 10.05 -23.83
N ILE A 15 14.88 10.85 -23.49
CA ILE A 15 15.55 10.77 -22.19
C ILE A 15 14.57 11.03 -21.04
N LEU A 16 13.69 12.03 -21.20
CA LEU A 16 12.70 12.41 -20.19
C LEU A 16 11.66 11.31 -19.98
N VAL A 17 11.16 10.69 -21.05
CA VAL A 17 10.24 9.53 -20.97
C VAL A 17 10.92 8.34 -20.30
N LEU A 18 12.18 8.04 -20.61
CA LEU A 18 12.92 6.94 -19.99
C LEU A 18 13.18 7.18 -18.50
N PHE A 19 13.47 8.42 -18.11
CA PHE A 19 13.67 8.80 -16.72
C PHE A 19 12.35 8.69 -15.93
N CYS A 20 11.27 9.25 -16.47
CA CYS A 20 9.94 9.19 -15.86
C CYS A 20 9.45 7.74 -15.72
N GLY A 21 9.59 6.94 -16.79
CA GLY A 21 9.22 5.52 -16.78
C GLY A 21 10.00 4.70 -15.74
N LYS A 22 11.28 5.01 -15.48
CA LYS A 22 12.06 4.37 -14.41
C LYS A 22 11.63 4.83 -13.03
N ALA A 23 11.35 6.12 -12.86
CA ALA A 23 10.90 6.70 -11.59
C ALA A 23 9.57 6.09 -11.11
N LEU A 24 8.63 5.78 -12.02
CA LEU A 24 7.34 5.17 -11.67
C LEU A 24 7.40 3.66 -11.37
N LYS A 25 8.44 2.93 -11.79
CA LYS A 25 8.54 1.48 -11.53
C LYS A 25 8.63 1.15 -10.04
N VAL A 26 9.37 1.95 -9.28
CA VAL A 26 9.56 1.76 -7.84
C VAL A 26 8.26 1.94 -7.04
N PRO A 27 7.52 3.07 -7.14
CA PRO A 27 6.27 3.25 -6.41
C PRO A 27 5.19 2.28 -6.86
N PHE A 28 5.16 1.87 -8.13
CA PHE A 28 4.19 0.88 -8.61
C PHE A 28 4.38 -0.49 -7.95
N LYS A 29 5.64 -0.96 -7.84
CA LYS A 29 5.95 -2.23 -7.16
C LYS A 29 5.59 -2.16 -5.66
N LEU A 30 5.81 -1.02 -5.03
CA LEU A 30 5.47 -0.80 -3.63
C LEU A 30 3.95 -0.76 -3.43
N ALA A 31 3.22 -0.07 -4.30
CA ALA A 31 1.76 -0.01 -4.29
C ALA A 31 1.15 -1.41 -4.39
N LEU A 32 1.63 -2.24 -5.32
CA LEU A 32 1.19 -3.63 -5.44
C LEU A 32 1.48 -4.43 -4.17
N LYS A 33 2.70 -4.32 -3.60
CA LYS A 33 3.05 -5.00 -2.35
C LYS A 33 2.13 -4.59 -1.19
N LEU A 34 1.83 -3.29 -1.07
CA LEU A 34 0.91 -2.78 -0.05
C LEU A 34 -0.52 -3.27 -0.27
N LEU A 35 -0.96 -3.38 -1.52
CA LEU A 35 -2.28 -3.91 -1.88
C LEU A 35 -2.43 -5.37 -1.46
N PHE A 36 -1.46 -6.22 -1.79
CA PHE A 36 -1.47 -7.62 -1.37
C PHE A 36 -1.38 -7.77 0.16
N ASN A 37 -0.52 -7.00 0.82
CA ASN A 37 -0.43 -7.02 2.29
C ASN A 37 -1.74 -6.57 2.92
N SER A 38 -2.37 -5.50 2.43
CA SER A 38 -3.65 -5.01 2.92
C SER A 38 -4.77 -6.05 2.71
N LEU A 39 -4.81 -6.75 1.58
CA LEU A 39 -5.77 -7.84 1.36
C LEU A 39 -5.60 -8.98 2.38
N LEU A 40 -4.35 -9.41 2.62
CA LEU A 40 -4.05 -10.45 3.62
C LEU A 40 -4.41 -9.98 5.03
N GLY A 41 -4.05 -8.76 5.41
CA GLY A 41 -4.39 -8.20 6.71
C GLY A 41 -5.89 -8.00 6.90
N GLY A 42 -6.60 -7.62 5.84
CA GLY A 42 -8.06 -7.55 5.80
C GLY A 42 -8.70 -8.92 6.05
N MET A 43 -8.20 -9.98 5.39
CA MET A 43 -8.63 -11.36 5.66
C MET A 43 -8.43 -11.74 7.13
N VAL A 44 -7.26 -11.42 7.70
CA VAL A 44 -6.97 -11.70 9.11
C VAL A 44 -7.94 -10.96 10.04
N ILE A 45 -8.24 -9.68 9.76
CA ILE A 45 -9.22 -8.90 10.53
C ILE A 45 -10.62 -9.49 10.44
N ILE A 46 -11.05 -9.97 9.27
CA ILE A 46 -12.35 -10.64 9.10
C ILE A 46 -12.43 -11.87 10.02
N VAL A 47 -11.39 -12.72 9.98
CA VAL A 47 -11.33 -13.91 10.83
C VAL A 47 -11.37 -13.54 12.31
N ILE A 48 -10.60 -12.53 12.71
CA ILE A 48 -10.59 -12.04 14.10
C ILE A 48 -11.94 -11.48 14.50
N ASN A 49 -12.60 -10.70 13.65
CA ASN A 49 -13.93 -10.14 13.94
C ASN A 49 -15.00 -11.22 14.04
N PHE A 50 -14.87 -12.30 13.27
CA PHE A 50 -15.78 -13.44 13.35
C PHE A 50 -15.69 -14.15 14.72
N PHE A 51 -14.48 -14.43 15.20
CA PHE A 51 -14.28 -15.00 16.55
C PHE A 51 -14.49 -13.96 17.66
N GLY A 52 -14.17 -12.70 17.40
CA GLY A 52 -14.30 -11.58 18.33
C GLY A 52 -15.74 -11.22 18.64
N GLN A 53 -16.68 -11.58 17.76
CA GLN A 53 -18.11 -11.37 17.99
C GLN A 53 -18.60 -12.08 19.27
N PHE A 54 -18.03 -13.23 19.63
CA PHE A 54 -18.38 -13.95 20.87
C PHE A 54 -18.04 -13.16 22.15
N ILE A 55 -17.10 -12.23 22.07
CA ILE A 55 -16.65 -11.37 23.17
C ILE A 55 -17.05 -9.89 22.94
N ASN A 56 -17.99 -9.61 22.02
CA ASN A 56 -18.38 -8.25 21.58
C ASN A 56 -17.19 -7.39 21.09
N PHE A 57 -16.15 -8.04 20.56
CA PHE A 57 -14.95 -7.39 20.06
C PHE A 57 -14.94 -7.32 18.53
N HIS A 58 -14.96 -6.10 18.01
CA HIS A 58 -14.82 -5.82 16.58
C HIS A 58 -13.72 -4.80 16.29
N ILE A 59 -12.80 -5.12 15.40
CA ILE A 59 -11.82 -4.19 14.83
C ILE A 59 -12.42 -3.58 13.56
N SER A 60 -12.28 -2.27 13.40
CA SER A 60 -12.70 -1.58 12.17
C SER A 60 -11.92 -2.12 10.98
N LEU A 61 -12.62 -2.64 9.97
CA LEU A 61 -12.02 -3.11 8.71
C LEU A 61 -11.94 -1.93 7.74
N ASN A 62 -10.76 -1.31 7.68
CA ASN A 62 -10.47 -0.24 6.74
C ASN A 62 -9.09 -0.49 6.10
N PHE A 63 -8.75 0.30 5.07
CA PHE A 63 -7.48 0.14 4.36
C PHE A 63 -6.27 0.27 5.30
N PHE A 64 -6.32 1.17 6.27
CA PHE A 64 -5.23 1.41 7.22
C PHE A 64 -5.06 0.25 8.21
N SER A 65 -6.12 -0.25 8.83
CA SER A 65 -6.09 -1.37 9.76
C SER A 65 -5.65 -2.64 9.06
N ALA A 66 -6.18 -2.89 7.86
CA ALA A 66 -5.78 -4.00 7.01
C ALA A 66 -4.31 -3.90 6.58
N LEU A 67 -3.80 -2.70 6.31
CA LEU A 67 -2.38 -2.50 5.99
C LEU A 67 -1.47 -2.65 7.22
N ILE A 68 -1.89 -2.16 8.40
CA ILE A 68 -1.15 -2.34 9.67
C ILE A 68 -1.06 -3.83 10.01
N VAL A 69 -2.19 -4.54 10.03
CA VAL A 69 -2.22 -5.99 10.29
C VAL A 69 -1.52 -6.77 9.18
N GLY A 70 -1.65 -6.34 7.92
CA GLY A 70 -1.02 -7.00 6.78
C GLY A 70 0.48 -6.83 6.69
N THR A 71 1.02 -5.72 7.20
CA THR A 71 2.46 -5.43 7.20
C THR A 71 3.16 -5.90 8.48
N LEU A 72 2.52 -5.71 9.64
CA LEU A 72 3.08 -6.12 10.93
C LEU A 72 2.69 -7.56 11.30
N GLY A 73 1.58 -8.10 10.78
CA GLY A 73 1.06 -9.42 11.16
C GLY A 73 0.43 -9.40 12.55
N LEU A 74 0.78 -10.40 13.38
CA LEU A 74 0.30 -10.53 14.76
C LEU A 74 0.56 -9.29 15.64
N PRO A 75 1.76 -8.65 15.64
CA PRO A 75 1.95 -7.42 16.41
C PRO A 75 1.06 -6.27 15.93
N GLY A 76 0.66 -6.24 14.64
CA GLY A 76 -0.32 -5.27 14.13
C GLY A 76 -1.71 -5.49 14.71
N VAL A 77 -2.13 -6.75 14.88
CA VAL A 77 -3.38 -7.10 15.56
C VAL A 77 -3.36 -6.64 17.01
N ILE A 78 -2.29 -6.94 17.74
CA ILE A 78 -2.11 -6.55 19.14
C ILE A 78 -2.17 -5.02 19.28
N LEU A 79 -1.51 -4.29 18.37
CA LEU A 79 -1.55 -2.84 18.35
C LEU A 79 -2.97 -2.29 18.19
N LEU A 80 -3.76 -2.84 17.25
CA LEU A 80 -5.14 -2.42 17.04
C LEU A 80 -6.05 -2.75 18.24
N ILE A 81 -5.80 -3.88 18.91
CA ILE A 81 -6.50 -4.24 20.15
C ILE A 81 -6.21 -3.19 21.23
N ILE A 82 -4.93 -2.87 21.47
CA ILE A 82 -4.52 -1.88 22.47
C ILE A 82 -5.13 -0.50 22.16
N LEU A 83 -5.03 -0.05 20.90
CA LEU A 83 -5.64 1.20 20.45
C LEU A 83 -7.13 1.25 20.73
N LYS A 84 -7.84 0.13 20.51
CA LYS A 84 -9.28 0.05 20.76
C LYS A 84 -9.66 0.02 22.25
N PHE A 85 -8.74 -0.36 23.14
CA PHE A 85 -8.97 -0.30 24.59
C PHE A 85 -8.61 1.08 25.17
N MET A 86 -7.73 1.84 24.52
CA MET A 86 -7.35 3.19 24.97
C MET A 86 -8.32 4.29 24.51
N LEU A 87 -9.14 4.02 23.49
CA LEU A 87 -10.04 4.96 22.82
C LEU A 87 -11.49 4.53 23.03
#